data_AF-M5G086-F1
#
_entry.id   AF-M5G086-F1
#
_cell.length_a   1.000
_cell.length_b   1.000
_cell.length_c   1.000
_cell.angle_alpha   90.00
_cell.angle_beta   90.00
_cell.angle_gamma   90.00
#
_symmetry.space_group_name_H-M   'P 1'
#
loop_
_entity.id
_entity.type
_entity.pdbx_description
1 polymer ?
#
loop_
_entity_poly.entity_id
_entity_poly.type
_entity_poly.pdbx_seq_one_letter_code
_entity_poly.pdbx_strand_id
1 'polypeptide(L)'
;FWSNAVPIMSSLLHFSLAGGFSSPRITRVLSLSSYLTPPSMKSGLLNDETVTRVSSDRTFSRLNETAQFVLEVMGAPSSPLMHQHASSLAELNQEKVHEHYLAATLASFSIAPLVCIKQMGCRVSKQEEEDFIALWRVVGYHLSVAPDILSQHFASPKQATKFLASCVIHLLDFSEQDLNSPRPPTIPILKAISERPPFRTRLAYHMALTRFLLGPKLSDYLGVDPTTTYEALRLKIYLFVSHYPKRFGEIYPRKDWEQRRVSLVKEAVCRLTRFNLGMRKTLYRPRDAEHPELEPRVKELETIVPDFEGGRKMVREYRLTLLEMGSVTAGVVTLGCVALWVLASG
;
A
#
# COMPACT_ATOMS: atom_id res chain seq x y z
N PHE A 1 12.22 -2.32 4.98
CA PHE A 1 11.07 -1.46 4.59
C PHE A 1 11.49 -0.16 3.90
N TRP A 2 12.16 0.77 4.59
CA TRP A 2 12.37 2.15 4.10
C TRP A 2 13.08 2.27 2.74
N SER A 3 14.06 1.40 2.44
CA SER A 3 14.73 1.37 1.13
C SER A 3 13.79 1.04 -0.03
N ASN A 4 12.67 0.36 0.25
CA ASN A 4 11.64 -0.06 -0.70
C ASN A 4 10.27 0.56 -0.35
N ALA A 5 10.21 1.69 0.36
CA ALA A 5 8.95 2.21 0.88
C ALA A 5 7.91 2.47 -0.23
N VAL A 6 8.30 3.13 -1.32
CA VAL A 6 7.41 3.44 -2.45
C VAL A 6 6.77 2.17 -3.06
N PRO A 7 7.54 1.16 -3.50
CA PRO A 7 6.94 -0.06 -4.05
C PRO A 7 6.18 -0.89 -2.98
N ILE A 8 6.57 -0.85 -1.71
CA ILE A 8 5.79 -1.49 -0.64
C ILE A 8 4.43 -0.79 -0.45
N MET A 9 4.39 0.53 -0.37
CA MET A 9 3.13 1.27 -0.25
C MET A 9 2.23 1.07 -1.47
N SER A 10 2.84 1.03 -2.67
CA SER A 10 2.12 0.77 -3.91
C SER A 10 1.50 -0.64 -3.94
N SER A 11 2.23 -1.65 -3.49
CA SER A 11 1.72 -3.03 -3.42
C SER A 11 0.63 -3.19 -2.37
N LEU A 12 0.78 -2.61 -1.19
CA LEU A 12 -0.30 -2.60 -0.19
C LEU A 12 -1.57 -1.97 -0.76
N LEU A 13 -1.46 -0.85 -1.48
CA LEU A 13 -2.62 -0.19 -2.08
C LEU A 13 -3.28 -1.01 -3.19
N HIS A 14 -2.51 -1.46 -4.18
CA HIS A 14 -3.05 -2.05 -5.41
C HIS A 14 -3.33 -3.56 -5.30
N PHE A 15 -2.59 -4.27 -4.44
CA PHE A 15 -2.79 -5.71 -4.19
C PHE A 15 -3.62 -5.92 -2.93
N SER A 16 -3.18 -5.44 -1.77
CA SER A 16 -3.81 -5.79 -0.49
C SER A 16 -5.14 -5.08 -0.26
N LEU A 17 -5.21 -3.76 -0.51
CA LEU A 17 -6.44 -2.99 -0.29
C LEU A 17 -7.38 -3.13 -1.49
N ALA A 18 -6.95 -2.71 -2.68
CA ALA A 18 -7.80 -2.77 -3.88
C ALA A 18 -8.14 -4.21 -4.29
N GLY A 19 -7.18 -5.13 -4.19
CA GLY A 19 -7.39 -6.55 -4.49
C GLY A 19 -7.95 -7.35 -3.31
N GLY A 20 -7.41 -7.21 -2.10
CA GLY A 20 -7.82 -8.02 -0.94
C GLY A 20 -9.20 -7.67 -0.36
N PHE A 21 -9.70 -6.44 -0.53
CA PHE A 21 -11.05 -6.07 -0.11
C PHE A 21 -12.15 -6.54 -1.07
N SER A 22 -11.82 -7.37 -2.04
CA SER A 22 -12.78 -7.94 -2.98
C SER A 22 -13.48 -9.20 -2.51
N SER A 23 -12.99 -9.83 -1.43
CA SER A 23 -13.69 -10.99 -0.85
C SER A 23 -15.10 -10.57 -0.45
N PRO A 24 -16.16 -11.30 -0.87
CA PRO A 24 -17.54 -10.97 -0.52
C PRO A 24 -17.77 -10.84 0.99
N ARG A 25 -17.06 -11.66 1.78
CA ARG A 25 -17.17 -11.66 3.24
C ARG A 25 -16.47 -10.45 3.88
N ILE A 26 -15.30 -10.05 3.36
CA ILE A 26 -14.62 -8.83 3.81
C ILE A 26 -15.41 -7.59 3.38
N THR A 27 -15.95 -7.58 2.16
CA THR A 27 -16.83 -6.52 1.66
C THR A 27 -18.07 -6.36 2.54
N ARG A 28 -18.67 -7.45 3.02
CA ARG A 28 -19.80 -7.41 3.96
C ARG A 28 -19.41 -6.76 5.30
N VAL A 29 -18.25 -7.08 5.86
CA VAL A 29 -17.78 -6.43 7.10
C VAL A 29 -17.49 -4.94 6.87
N LEU A 30 -16.89 -4.59 5.74
CA LEU A 30 -16.58 -3.20 5.37
C LEU A 30 -17.85 -2.38 5.10
N SER A 31 -18.90 -2.99 4.54
CA SER A 31 -20.19 -2.34 4.32
C SER A 31 -20.97 -2.16 5.63
N LEU A 32 -20.93 -3.15 6.52
CA LEU A 32 -21.54 -3.07 7.85
C LEU A 32 -20.87 -1.98 8.71
N SER A 33 -19.54 -1.90 8.68
CA SER A 33 -18.77 -0.89 9.41
C SER A 33 -18.78 0.49 8.75
N SER A 34 -19.43 0.65 7.58
CA SER A 34 -19.37 1.87 6.78
C SER A 34 -17.93 2.40 6.65
N TYR A 35 -16.95 1.52 6.51
CA TYR A 35 -15.56 1.95 6.56
C TYR A 35 -15.12 2.50 5.20
N LEU A 36 -15.22 1.68 4.14
CA LEU A 36 -14.79 2.02 2.77
C LEU A 36 -15.93 2.25 1.79
N THR A 37 -17.07 1.62 2.01
CA THR A 37 -18.29 1.80 1.21
C THR A 37 -19.35 2.46 2.07
N PRO A 38 -20.05 3.50 1.59
CA PRO A 38 -21.26 3.96 2.26
C PRO A 38 -22.29 2.81 2.27
N PRO A 39 -23.15 2.73 3.29
CA PRO A 39 -24.22 1.74 3.31
C PRO A 39 -25.10 1.98 2.08
N SER A 40 -25.07 1.05 1.13
CA SER A 40 -25.94 1.11 -0.05
C SER A 40 -27.37 0.90 0.43
N MET A 41 -28.19 1.94 0.37
CA MET A 41 -29.64 1.79 0.45
C MET A 41 -30.08 0.87 -0.69
N LYS A 42 -30.58 -0.31 -0.33
CA LYS A 42 -31.43 -1.24 -1.10
C LYS A 42 -31.89 -0.72 -2.47
N SER A 43 -31.01 -0.74 -3.47
CA SER A 43 -31.40 -0.58 -4.86
C SER A 43 -30.34 -1.23 -5.73
N GLY A 44 -30.70 -2.34 -6.37
CA GLY A 44 -29.86 -3.12 -7.29
C GLY A 44 -29.56 -2.41 -8.61
N LEU A 45 -29.38 -1.09 -8.58
CA LEU A 45 -29.09 -0.23 -9.72
C LEU A 45 -27.96 0.75 -9.34
N LEU A 46 -26.80 0.22 -8.95
CA LEU A 46 -25.57 0.99 -8.94
C LEU A 46 -24.95 0.92 -10.34
N ASN A 47 -25.42 1.81 -11.21
CA ASN A 47 -24.60 2.25 -12.34
C ASN A 47 -23.28 2.78 -11.78
N ASP A 48 -22.16 2.41 -12.41
CA ASP A 48 -20.77 2.76 -12.07
C ASP A 48 -20.47 4.30 -12.10
N GLU A 49 -21.51 5.13 -12.23
CA GLU A 49 -21.47 6.56 -12.51
C GLU A 49 -21.62 7.49 -11.31
N THR A 50 -21.96 7.02 -10.10
CA THR A 50 -22.12 7.95 -8.95
C THR A 50 -21.23 7.60 -7.76
N VAL A 51 -19.94 7.33 -8.02
CA VAL A 51 -18.92 7.59 -6.98
C VAL A 51 -18.91 9.10 -6.75
N THR A 52 -19.66 9.57 -5.75
CA THR A 52 -19.68 10.99 -5.40
C THR A 52 -18.29 11.42 -4.94
N ARG A 53 -17.96 12.71 -5.17
CA ARG A 53 -16.70 13.28 -4.71
C ARG A 53 -16.50 13.07 -3.20
N VAL A 54 -17.56 13.20 -2.42
CA VAL A 54 -17.57 12.98 -0.96
C VAL A 54 -17.22 11.54 -0.62
N SER A 55 -17.82 10.56 -1.30
CA SER A 55 -17.49 9.13 -1.11
C SER A 55 -16.02 8.84 -1.46
N SER A 56 -15.56 9.38 -2.60
CA SER A 56 -14.16 9.29 -3.04
C SER A 56 -13.18 9.89 -2.02
N ASP A 57 -13.47 11.08 -1.49
CA ASP A 57 -12.66 11.75 -0.48
C ASP A 57 -12.60 10.95 0.83
N ARG A 58 -13.73 10.37 1.25
CA ARG A 58 -13.77 9.48 2.41
C ARG A 58 -12.92 8.23 2.20
N THR A 59 -13.09 7.52 1.08
CA THR A 59 -12.28 6.34 0.76
C THR A 59 -10.80 6.70 0.75
N PHE A 60 -10.43 7.82 0.11
CA PHE A 60 -9.04 8.30 0.10
C PHE A 60 -8.50 8.57 1.51
N SER A 61 -9.26 9.22 2.38
CA SER A 61 -8.87 9.45 3.78
C SER A 61 -8.61 8.12 4.51
N ARG A 62 -9.48 7.11 4.35
CA ARG A 62 -9.31 5.80 4.99
C ARG A 62 -8.08 5.04 4.50
N LEU A 63 -7.79 5.12 3.20
CA LEU A 63 -6.57 4.52 2.65
C LEU A 63 -5.32 5.16 3.26
N ASN A 64 -5.34 6.48 3.49
CA ASN A 64 -4.23 7.18 4.15
C ASN A 64 -4.16 6.92 5.67
N GLU A 65 -5.29 6.68 6.35
CA GLU A 65 -5.30 6.20 7.76
C GLU A 65 -4.57 4.84 7.86
N THR A 66 -4.89 3.90 6.96
CA THR A 66 -4.18 2.61 6.87
C THR A 66 -2.71 2.80 6.52
N ALA A 67 -2.38 3.73 5.62
CA ALA A 67 -0.99 4.06 5.31
C ALA A 67 -0.25 4.60 6.53
N GLN A 68 -0.88 5.46 7.35
CA GLN A 68 -0.30 5.96 8.59
C GLN A 68 0.00 4.82 9.57
N PHE A 69 -0.96 3.90 9.77
CA PHE A 69 -0.75 2.71 10.61
C PHE A 69 0.49 1.91 10.17
N VAL A 70 0.62 1.63 8.87
CA VAL A 70 1.79 0.91 8.33
C VAL A 70 3.08 1.67 8.59
N LEU A 71 3.10 2.99 8.41
CA LEU A 71 4.30 3.80 8.65
C LEU A 71 4.69 3.86 10.14
N GLU A 72 3.72 3.86 11.04
CA GLU A 72 3.96 3.80 12.48
C GLU A 72 4.55 2.45 12.88
N VAL A 73 3.98 1.34 12.39
CA VAL A 73 4.54 -0.01 12.58
C VAL A 73 5.98 -0.10 12.07
N MET A 74 6.26 0.48 10.91
CA MET A 74 7.59 0.40 10.27
C MET A 74 8.59 1.43 10.80
N GLY A 75 8.14 2.39 11.60
CA GLY A 75 8.92 3.47 12.20
C GLY A 75 9.08 3.37 13.72
N ALA A 76 8.43 2.40 14.37
CA ALA A 76 8.42 2.20 15.81
C ALA A 76 9.77 1.72 16.37
N PRO A 77 10.25 2.30 17.49
CA PRO A 77 10.13 1.73 18.82
C PRO A 77 8.69 1.86 19.35
N SER A 78 8.15 0.75 19.83
CA SER A 78 6.72 0.54 20.15
C SER A 78 6.16 1.53 21.16
N SER A 79 5.01 2.13 20.85
CA SER A 79 4.19 2.86 21.84
C SER A 79 3.29 1.86 22.59
N PRO A 80 3.10 1.99 23.92
CA PRO A 80 2.19 1.13 24.70
C PRO A 80 0.70 1.20 24.29
N LEU A 81 0.35 2.04 23.31
CA LEU A 81 -1.01 2.25 22.83
C LEU A 81 -1.60 1.11 21.98
N MET A 82 -0.80 0.14 21.49
CA MET A 82 -1.36 -1.01 20.77
C MET A 82 -2.27 -1.88 21.66
N HIS A 83 -2.03 -1.92 22.98
CA HIS A 83 -2.84 -2.74 23.88
C HIS A 83 -4.28 -2.24 24.06
N GLN A 84 -4.52 -0.93 24.01
CA GLN A 84 -5.88 -0.36 24.13
C GLN A 84 -6.74 -0.64 22.89
N HIS A 85 -6.12 -0.85 21.72
CA HIS A 85 -6.83 -1.05 20.45
C HIS A 85 -7.44 -2.45 20.30
N ALA A 86 -6.78 -3.47 20.83
CA ALA A 86 -7.23 -4.86 20.73
C ALA A 86 -8.42 -5.17 21.64
N SER A 87 -8.49 -4.51 22.81
CA SER A 87 -9.51 -4.76 23.83
C SER A 87 -10.91 -4.32 23.42
N SER A 88 -11.04 -3.27 22.58
CA SER A 88 -12.33 -2.71 22.17
C SER A 88 -13.03 -3.50 21.05
N LEU A 89 -12.32 -4.37 20.33
CA LEU A 89 -12.89 -5.17 19.23
C LEU A 89 -13.36 -6.56 19.69
N ALA A 90 -13.12 -6.93 20.95
CA ALA A 90 -13.34 -8.27 21.48
C ALA A 90 -14.78 -8.53 21.99
N GLU A 91 -15.67 -7.53 22.03
CA GLU A 91 -17.00 -7.66 22.66
C GLU A 91 -18.16 -8.08 21.72
N LEU A 92 -17.91 -8.83 20.64
CA LEU A 92 -18.99 -9.51 19.90
C LEU A 92 -18.67 -10.98 19.60
N ASN A 93 -19.58 -11.86 20.03
CA ASN A 93 -19.57 -13.32 19.91
C ASN A 93 -19.43 -13.86 18.46
N GLN A 94 -18.24 -13.74 17.87
CA GLN A 94 -17.84 -14.29 16.57
C GLN A 94 -16.34 -14.66 16.51
N GLU A 95 -15.79 -15.06 17.66
CA GLU A 95 -14.36 -15.11 18.00
C GLU A 95 -13.48 -15.88 16.99
N LYS A 96 -13.85 -17.12 16.60
CA LYS A 96 -13.01 -17.94 15.69
C LYS A 96 -13.02 -17.52 14.21
N VAL A 97 -14.12 -16.91 13.77
CA VAL A 97 -14.28 -16.45 12.38
C VAL A 97 -13.51 -15.15 12.19
N HIS A 98 -13.51 -14.28 13.21
CA HIS A 98 -12.77 -13.03 13.22
C HIS A 98 -11.24 -13.25 13.13
N GLU A 99 -10.70 -14.18 13.90
CA GLU A 99 -9.25 -14.48 13.92
C GLU A 99 -8.71 -14.90 12.55
N HIS A 100 -9.44 -15.72 11.80
CA HIS A 100 -9.02 -16.17 10.46
C HIS A 100 -8.99 -15.03 9.45
N TYR A 101 -9.95 -14.10 9.48
CA TYR A 101 -9.94 -12.93 8.59
C TYR A 101 -8.85 -11.94 8.97
N LEU A 102 -8.59 -11.77 10.26
CA LEU A 102 -7.50 -10.94 10.74
C LEU A 102 -6.14 -11.53 10.32
N ALA A 103 -5.96 -12.84 10.47
CA ALA A 103 -4.77 -13.54 10.01
C ALA A 103 -4.60 -13.47 8.48
N ALA A 104 -5.68 -13.60 7.71
CA ALA A 104 -5.65 -13.44 6.25
C ALA A 104 -5.27 -12.01 5.84
N THR A 105 -5.80 -11.01 6.54
CA THR A 105 -5.44 -9.60 6.34
C THR A 105 -3.97 -9.37 6.68
N LEU A 106 -3.51 -9.90 7.81
CA LEU A 106 -2.10 -9.85 8.21
C LEU A 106 -1.19 -10.51 7.15
N ALA A 107 -1.59 -11.66 6.60
CA ALA A 107 -0.89 -12.35 5.52
C ALA A 107 -0.82 -11.49 4.26
N SER A 108 -1.93 -10.83 3.90
CA SER A 108 -1.97 -9.90 2.76
C SER A 108 -1.03 -8.71 2.96
N PHE A 109 -0.94 -8.14 4.16
CA PHE A 109 -0.08 -6.99 4.44
C PHE A 109 1.42 -7.35 4.60
N SER A 110 1.72 -8.57 5.01
CA SER A 110 3.08 -9.06 5.25
C SER A 110 3.71 -9.73 4.03
N ILE A 111 2.92 -10.44 3.23
CA ILE A 111 3.43 -11.21 2.07
C ILE A 111 3.22 -10.50 0.75
N ALA A 112 2.06 -9.87 0.54
CA ALA A 112 1.80 -9.24 -0.76
C ALA A 112 2.88 -8.21 -1.13
N PRO A 113 3.40 -7.38 -0.20
CA PRO A 113 4.50 -6.50 -0.55
C PRO A 113 5.74 -7.25 -1.01
N LEU A 114 6.14 -8.33 -0.33
CA LEU A 114 7.32 -9.10 -0.71
C LEU A 114 7.18 -9.74 -2.11
N VAL A 115 5.99 -10.25 -2.44
CA VAL A 115 5.71 -10.81 -3.77
C VAL A 115 5.70 -9.70 -4.83
N CYS A 116 4.98 -8.62 -4.57
CA CYS A 116 4.80 -7.53 -5.52
C CYS A 116 6.11 -6.78 -5.80
N ILE A 117 6.94 -6.51 -4.79
CA ILE A 117 8.22 -5.82 -5.02
C ILE A 117 9.17 -6.67 -5.87
N LYS A 118 9.17 -7.99 -5.71
CA LYS A 118 9.91 -8.91 -6.60
C LYS A 118 9.37 -8.87 -8.02
N GLN A 119 8.05 -8.89 -8.21
CA GLN A 119 7.42 -8.74 -9.53
C GLN A 119 7.74 -7.41 -10.20
N MET A 120 7.81 -6.32 -9.41
CA MET A 120 8.21 -5.00 -9.89
C MET A 120 9.72 -4.86 -10.17
N GLY A 121 10.52 -5.91 -9.91
CA GLY A 121 11.95 -5.96 -10.23
C GLY A 121 12.87 -5.43 -9.14
N CYS A 122 12.38 -5.29 -7.90
CA CYS A 122 13.21 -5.04 -6.72
C CYS A 122 13.96 -6.32 -6.31
N ARG A 123 15.22 -6.15 -5.92
CA ARG A 123 15.95 -7.17 -5.17
C ARG A 123 15.66 -7.05 -3.68
N VAL A 124 15.43 -8.18 -3.03
CA VAL A 124 15.25 -8.31 -1.59
C VAL A 124 16.08 -9.51 -1.17
N SER A 125 16.92 -9.33 -0.16
CA SER A 125 17.70 -10.42 0.41
C SER A 125 16.82 -11.34 1.25
N LYS A 126 17.26 -12.59 1.45
CA LYS A 126 16.54 -13.54 2.31
C LYS A 126 16.36 -13.00 3.73
N GLN A 127 17.39 -12.36 4.27
CA GLN A 127 17.35 -11.73 5.60
C GLN A 127 16.28 -10.64 5.68
N GLU A 128 16.22 -9.74 4.68
CA GLU A 128 15.20 -8.68 4.66
C GLU A 128 13.77 -9.25 4.59
N GLU A 129 13.56 -10.37 3.91
CA GLU A 129 12.26 -11.06 3.88
C GLU A 129 11.91 -11.64 5.25
N GLU A 130 12.85 -12.31 5.91
CA GLU A 130 12.66 -12.89 7.23
C GLU A 130 12.41 -11.81 8.29
N ASP A 131 13.18 -10.73 8.28
CA ASP A 131 13.01 -9.59 9.19
C ASP A 131 11.65 -8.91 9.00
N PHE A 132 11.21 -8.75 7.75
CA PHE A 132 9.92 -8.16 7.44
C PHE A 132 8.77 -9.03 7.97
N ILE A 133 8.83 -10.34 7.78
CA ILE A 133 7.82 -11.27 8.30
C ILE A 133 7.87 -11.35 9.83
N ALA A 134 9.05 -11.35 10.43
CA ALA A 134 9.21 -11.35 11.88
C ALA A 134 8.57 -10.11 12.52
N LEU A 135 8.75 -8.93 11.92
CA LEU A 135 8.08 -7.70 12.37
C LEU A 135 6.56 -7.85 12.29
N TRP A 136 6.03 -8.31 11.16
CA TRP A 136 4.59 -8.50 11.01
C TRP A 136 4.01 -9.58 11.93
N ARG A 137 4.81 -10.58 12.33
CA ARG A 137 4.41 -11.56 13.34
C ARG A 137 4.20 -10.89 14.70
N VAL A 138 5.09 -9.98 15.09
CA VAL A 138 4.94 -9.18 16.33
C VAL A 138 3.72 -8.26 16.23
N VAL A 139 3.50 -7.63 15.08
CA VAL A 139 2.29 -6.84 14.83
C VAL A 139 1.03 -7.70 14.98
N GLY A 140 1.02 -8.89 14.38
CA GLY A 140 -0.08 -9.84 14.51
C GLY A 140 -0.38 -10.21 15.96
N TYR A 141 0.66 -10.44 16.77
CA TYR A 141 0.51 -10.70 18.21
C TYR A 141 -0.17 -9.53 18.92
N HIS A 142 0.24 -8.29 18.63
CA HIS A 142 -0.39 -7.10 19.20
C HIS A 142 -1.79 -6.79 18.64
N LEU A 143 -2.14 -7.33 17.48
CA LEU A 143 -3.50 -7.32 16.94
C LEU A 143 -4.37 -8.46 17.50
N SER A 144 -3.86 -9.24 18.46
CA SER A 144 -4.54 -10.40 19.05
C SER A 144 -4.79 -11.55 18.08
N VAL A 145 -3.93 -11.75 17.08
CA VAL A 145 -3.91 -13.00 16.31
C VAL A 145 -3.33 -14.10 17.20
N ALA A 146 -4.01 -15.26 17.28
CA ALA A 146 -3.59 -16.38 18.11
C ALA A 146 -2.11 -16.75 17.89
N PRO A 147 -1.29 -16.93 18.95
CA PRO A 147 0.12 -17.28 18.85
C PRO A 147 0.39 -18.55 18.04
N ASP A 148 -0.54 -19.52 18.06
CA ASP A 148 -0.44 -20.76 17.30
C ASP A 148 -0.50 -20.49 15.78
N ILE A 149 -1.41 -19.62 15.34
CA ILE A 149 -1.51 -19.19 13.92
C ILE A 149 -0.21 -18.48 13.52
N LEU A 150 0.30 -17.59 14.38
CA LEU A 150 1.52 -16.82 14.13
C LEU A 150 2.78 -17.70 14.05
N SER A 151 2.90 -18.67 14.96
CA SER A 151 4.04 -19.59 14.98
C SER A 151 4.00 -20.61 13.84
N GLN A 152 2.81 -21.07 13.44
CA GLN A 152 2.66 -22.06 12.37
C GLN A 152 2.68 -21.47 10.96
N HIS A 153 2.09 -20.30 10.76
CA HIS A 153 1.92 -19.72 9.42
C HIS A 153 2.86 -18.55 9.14
N PHE A 154 3.34 -17.84 10.16
CA PHE A 154 4.23 -16.67 10.01
C PHE A 154 5.66 -16.94 10.52
N ALA A 155 6.07 -18.21 10.65
CA ALA A 155 7.45 -18.53 11.03
C ALA A 155 8.48 -18.30 9.91
N SER A 156 8.07 -18.35 8.64
CA SER A 156 8.94 -18.04 7.50
C SER A 156 8.17 -17.41 6.34
N PRO A 157 8.83 -16.65 5.45
CA PRO A 157 8.19 -16.12 4.24
C PRO A 157 7.52 -17.19 3.39
N LYS A 158 8.11 -18.40 3.30
CA LYS A 158 7.57 -19.52 2.54
C LYS A 158 6.26 -20.06 3.13
N GLN A 159 6.19 -20.20 4.46
CA GLN A 159 4.96 -20.67 5.13
C GLN A 159 3.85 -19.63 5.02
N ALA A 160 4.19 -18.36 5.25
CA ALA A 160 3.23 -17.27 5.16
C ALA A 160 2.70 -17.09 3.73
N THR A 161 3.52 -17.36 2.71
CA THR A 161 3.08 -17.39 1.31
C THR A 161 2.07 -18.51 1.05
N LYS A 162 2.32 -19.72 1.57
CA LYS A 162 1.36 -20.83 1.45
C LYS A 162 0.05 -20.52 2.16
N PHE A 163 0.12 -19.93 3.35
CA PHE A 163 -1.04 -19.50 4.10
C PHE A 163 -1.85 -18.45 3.34
N LEU A 164 -1.21 -17.39 2.82
CA LEU A 164 -1.87 -16.39 1.98
C LEU A 164 -2.54 -17.02 0.76
N ALA A 165 -1.87 -17.92 0.06
CA ALA A 165 -2.44 -18.60 -1.11
C ALA A 165 -3.69 -19.42 -0.73
N SER A 166 -3.66 -20.14 0.39
CA SER A 166 -4.81 -20.85 0.92
C SER A 166 -5.95 -19.90 1.30
N CYS A 167 -5.65 -18.80 1.99
CA CYS A 167 -6.63 -17.76 2.30
C CYS A 167 -7.26 -17.18 1.03
N VAL A 168 -6.46 -16.84 0.01
CA VAL A 168 -6.96 -16.29 -1.25
C VAL A 168 -7.92 -17.26 -1.93
N ILE A 169 -7.57 -18.56 -2.01
CA ILE A 169 -8.44 -19.58 -2.61
C ILE A 169 -9.76 -19.72 -1.85
N HIS A 170 -9.73 -19.70 -0.52
CA HIS A 170 -10.94 -19.85 0.31
C HIS A 170 -11.78 -18.57 0.43
N LEU A 171 -11.16 -17.40 0.37
CA LEU A 171 -11.83 -16.11 0.54
C LEU A 171 -12.34 -15.53 -0.78
N LEU A 172 -11.66 -15.83 -1.87
CA LEU A 172 -12.07 -15.51 -3.24
C LEU A 172 -12.57 -16.79 -3.87
N ASP A 173 -13.77 -17.22 -3.46
CA ASP A 173 -14.45 -18.31 -4.13
C ASP A 173 -14.86 -17.81 -5.52
N PHE A 174 -14.13 -18.24 -6.55
CA PHE A 174 -14.37 -17.89 -7.94
C PHE A 174 -15.54 -18.67 -8.56
N SER A 175 -16.11 -19.65 -7.85
CA SER A 175 -17.10 -20.57 -8.41
C SER A 175 -18.53 -20.06 -8.39
N GLU A 176 -18.86 -19.12 -7.49
CA GLU A 176 -20.21 -18.57 -7.34
C GLU A 176 -20.18 -17.04 -7.55
N GLN A 177 -20.29 -16.60 -8.81
CA GLN A 177 -20.64 -15.21 -9.10
C GLN A 177 -22.14 -15.04 -8.83
N ASP A 178 -22.48 -14.92 -7.55
CA ASP A 178 -23.84 -14.67 -7.12
C ASP A 178 -24.29 -13.34 -7.75
N LEU A 179 -25.25 -13.36 -8.67
CA LEU A 179 -25.72 -12.17 -9.41
C LEU A 179 -26.22 -11.06 -8.47
N ASN A 180 -26.53 -11.41 -7.21
CA ASN A 180 -26.98 -10.53 -6.15
C ASN A 180 -25.86 -10.06 -5.20
N SER A 181 -24.63 -10.54 -5.36
CA SER A 181 -23.50 -10.10 -4.54
C SER A 181 -23.07 -8.68 -4.92
N PRO A 182 -22.82 -7.79 -3.94
CA PRO A 182 -22.35 -6.43 -4.23
C PRO A 182 -21.01 -6.50 -4.97
N ARG A 183 -20.87 -5.68 -6.03
CA ARG A 183 -19.63 -5.61 -6.81
C ARG A 183 -18.44 -5.29 -5.89
N PRO A 184 -17.26 -5.89 -6.12
CA PRO A 184 -16.06 -5.58 -5.38
C PRO A 184 -15.76 -4.07 -5.34
N PRO A 185 -15.31 -3.51 -4.21
CA PRO A 185 -15.02 -2.08 -4.08
C PRO A 185 -13.72 -1.65 -4.79
N THR A 186 -13.10 -2.53 -5.58
CA THR A 186 -11.83 -2.32 -6.26
C THR A 186 -11.87 -1.07 -7.14
N ILE A 187 -12.82 -0.95 -8.07
CA ILE A 187 -12.90 0.21 -8.98
C ILE A 187 -13.14 1.52 -8.23
N PRO A 188 -14.08 1.62 -7.26
CA PRO A 188 -14.19 2.80 -6.40
C PRO A 188 -12.90 3.17 -5.67
N ILE A 189 -12.13 2.20 -5.16
CA ILE A 189 -10.84 2.44 -4.51
C ILE A 189 -9.83 3.03 -5.51
N LEU A 190 -9.73 2.47 -6.72
CA LEU A 190 -8.81 2.98 -7.75
C LEU A 190 -9.22 4.38 -8.24
N LYS A 191 -10.52 4.64 -8.41
CA LYS A 191 -11.06 5.97 -8.72
C LYS A 191 -10.72 6.96 -7.58
N ALA A 192 -10.80 6.53 -6.32
CA ALA A 192 -10.53 7.37 -5.15
C ALA A 192 -9.08 7.83 -5.04
N ILE A 193 -8.10 7.09 -5.56
CA ILE A 193 -6.67 7.48 -5.52
C ILE A 193 -6.20 8.20 -6.78
N SER A 194 -6.97 8.12 -7.86
CA SER A 194 -6.61 8.69 -9.16
C SER A 194 -6.65 10.22 -9.18
N GLU A 195 -5.79 10.84 -9.99
CA GLU A 195 -5.73 12.29 -10.20
C GLU A 195 -5.53 13.13 -8.92
N ARG A 196 -5.00 12.51 -7.85
CA ARG A 196 -4.69 13.17 -6.59
C ARG A 196 -3.22 13.60 -6.49
N PRO A 197 -2.90 14.65 -5.71
CA PRO A 197 -1.52 14.98 -5.39
C PRO A 197 -0.82 13.82 -4.64
N PRO A 198 0.51 13.69 -4.75
CA PRO A 198 1.45 14.61 -5.40
C PRO A 198 1.70 14.28 -6.87
N PHE A 199 1.48 13.02 -7.27
CA PHE A 199 1.63 12.56 -8.64
C PHE A 199 0.23 12.25 -9.16
N ARG A 200 -0.33 13.15 -9.97
CA ARG A 200 -1.69 13.04 -10.55
C ARG A 200 -1.71 11.93 -11.61
N THR A 201 -1.68 10.68 -11.15
CA THR A 201 -1.70 9.49 -11.99
C THR A 201 -3.14 9.19 -12.41
N ARG A 202 -3.29 8.80 -13.68
CA ARG A 202 -4.60 8.47 -14.27
C ARG A 202 -5.12 7.15 -13.73
N LEU A 203 -6.44 6.98 -13.76
CA LEU A 203 -7.09 5.70 -13.41
C LEU A 203 -6.54 4.53 -14.24
N ALA A 204 -6.27 4.74 -15.53
CA ALA A 204 -5.68 3.73 -16.41
C ALA A 204 -4.34 3.19 -15.88
N TYR A 205 -3.50 4.03 -15.28
CA TYR A 205 -2.25 3.60 -14.66
C TYR A 205 -2.51 2.71 -13.44
N HIS A 206 -3.45 3.10 -12.58
CA HIS A 206 -3.80 2.32 -11.39
C HIS A 206 -4.40 0.96 -11.75
N MET A 207 -5.28 0.92 -12.76
CA MET A 207 -5.83 -0.34 -13.29
C MET A 207 -4.75 -1.22 -13.90
N ALA A 208 -3.85 -0.64 -14.71
CA ALA A 208 -2.73 -1.36 -15.31
C ALA A 208 -1.81 -1.97 -14.24
N LEU A 209 -1.50 -1.21 -13.19
CA LEU A 209 -0.65 -1.65 -12.08
C LEU A 209 -1.34 -2.72 -11.23
N THR A 210 -2.62 -2.54 -10.87
CA THR A 210 -3.40 -3.57 -10.17
C THR A 210 -3.44 -4.86 -10.98
N ARG A 211 -3.68 -4.78 -12.30
CA ARG A 211 -3.70 -5.95 -13.19
C ARG A 211 -2.35 -6.62 -13.32
N PHE A 212 -1.27 -5.84 -13.35
CA PHE A 212 0.10 -6.36 -13.36
C PHE A 212 0.42 -7.15 -12.08
N LEU A 213 -0.04 -6.69 -10.91
CA LEU A 213 0.26 -7.31 -9.61
C LEU A 213 -0.66 -8.52 -9.29
N LEU A 214 -1.95 -8.42 -9.60
CA LEU A 214 -2.94 -9.47 -9.32
C LEU A 214 -2.98 -10.56 -10.40
N GLY A 215 -2.53 -10.23 -11.62
CA GLY A 215 -2.67 -11.09 -12.79
C GLY A 215 -4.07 -11.03 -13.43
N PRO A 216 -4.22 -11.58 -14.65
CA PRO A 216 -5.41 -11.38 -15.47
C PRO A 216 -6.69 -11.96 -14.86
N LYS A 217 -6.67 -13.22 -14.41
CA LYS A 217 -7.87 -13.92 -13.90
C LYS A 217 -8.52 -13.20 -12.71
N LEU A 218 -7.70 -12.86 -11.71
CA LEU A 218 -8.20 -12.15 -10.54
C LEU A 218 -8.67 -10.74 -10.94
N SER A 219 -7.94 -10.05 -11.80
CA SER A 219 -8.33 -8.72 -12.28
C SER A 219 -9.66 -8.72 -13.04
N ASP A 220 -9.91 -9.75 -13.86
CA ASP A 220 -11.18 -9.93 -14.58
C ASP A 220 -12.34 -10.13 -13.59
N TYR A 221 -12.13 -10.94 -12.53
CA TYR A 221 -13.11 -11.10 -11.45
C TYR A 221 -13.40 -9.78 -10.71
N LEU A 222 -12.39 -8.92 -10.56
CA LEU A 222 -12.52 -7.61 -9.92
C LEU A 222 -13.10 -6.52 -10.82
N GLY A 223 -13.37 -6.82 -12.09
CA GLY A 223 -13.83 -5.84 -13.07
C GLY A 223 -12.75 -4.82 -13.45
N VAL A 224 -11.47 -5.17 -13.31
CA VAL A 224 -10.36 -4.31 -13.75
C VAL A 224 -10.10 -4.56 -15.23
N ASP A 225 -10.41 -3.55 -16.03
CA ASP A 225 -10.29 -3.60 -17.49
C ASP A 225 -8.91 -4.09 -17.98
N PRO A 226 -8.87 -4.76 -19.14
CA PRO A 226 -7.62 -5.15 -19.78
C PRO A 226 -6.69 -3.97 -20.04
N THR A 227 -5.40 -4.15 -19.73
CA THR A 227 -4.38 -3.13 -19.99
C THR A 227 -4.04 -3.06 -21.48
N THR A 228 -4.13 -1.88 -22.07
CA THR A 228 -3.66 -1.65 -23.44
C THR A 228 -2.14 -1.81 -23.54
N THR A 229 -1.62 -2.14 -24.72
CA THR A 229 -0.17 -2.29 -24.95
C THR A 229 0.61 -1.01 -24.63
N TYR A 230 0.03 0.15 -24.97
CA TYR A 230 0.59 1.46 -24.63
C TYR A 230 0.71 1.66 -23.11
N GLU A 231 -0.37 1.42 -22.35
CA GLU A 231 -0.33 1.56 -20.89
C GLU A 231 0.57 0.51 -20.24
N ALA A 232 0.68 -0.70 -20.81
CA ALA A 232 1.62 -1.72 -20.35
C ALA A 232 3.10 -1.29 -20.53
N LEU A 233 3.45 -0.70 -21.68
CA LEU A 233 4.78 -0.14 -21.90
C LEU A 233 5.05 1.03 -20.95
N ARG A 234 4.09 1.94 -20.83
CA ARG A 234 4.18 3.10 -19.95
C ARG A 234 4.35 2.69 -18.48
N LEU A 235 3.61 1.68 -18.04
CA LEU A 235 3.75 1.08 -16.71
C LEU A 235 5.17 0.54 -16.49
N LYS A 236 5.73 -0.20 -17.45
CA LYS A 236 7.12 -0.71 -17.36
C LYS A 236 8.14 0.42 -17.23
N ILE A 237 7.95 1.53 -17.96
CA ILE A 237 8.80 2.72 -17.84
C ILE A 237 8.66 3.34 -16.43
N TYR A 238 7.43 3.51 -15.92
CA TYR A 238 7.22 4.03 -14.57
C TYR A 238 7.87 3.15 -13.50
N LEU A 239 7.71 1.83 -13.60
CA LEU A 239 8.37 0.89 -12.70
C LEU A 239 9.88 1.01 -12.83
N PHE A 240 10.44 1.09 -14.04
CA PHE A 240 11.88 1.28 -14.19
C PHE A 240 12.36 2.56 -13.49
N VAL A 241 11.70 3.70 -13.74
CA VAL A 241 12.04 5.00 -13.15
C VAL A 241 11.90 4.97 -11.62
N SER A 242 10.87 4.32 -11.07
CA SER A 242 10.67 4.26 -9.61
C SER A 242 11.73 3.44 -8.89
N HIS A 243 12.28 2.41 -9.54
CA HIS A 243 13.29 1.53 -8.97
C HIS A 243 14.73 1.98 -9.24
N TYR A 244 14.91 2.84 -10.24
CA TYR A 244 16.22 3.31 -10.65
C TYR A 244 17.05 3.93 -9.52
N PRO A 245 16.51 4.82 -8.64
CA PRO A 245 17.27 5.38 -7.53
C PRO A 245 17.84 4.32 -6.57
N LYS A 246 17.08 3.26 -6.30
CA LYS A 246 17.56 2.17 -5.43
C LYS A 246 18.71 1.41 -6.09
N ARG A 247 18.55 1.03 -7.36
CA ARG A 247 19.61 0.32 -8.11
C ARG A 247 20.88 1.17 -8.21
N PHE A 248 20.73 2.47 -8.41
CA PHE A 248 21.85 3.40 -8.36
C PHE A 248 22.54 3.36 -6.99
N GLY A 249 21.80 3.49 -5.88
CA GLY A 249 22.38 3.46 -4.54
C GLY A 249 23.07 2.13 -4.16
N GLU A 250 22.64 1.00 -4.73
CA GLU A 250 23.29 -0.30 -4.54
C GLU A 250 24.68 -0.35 -5.21
N ILE A 251 24.81 0.21 -6.41
CA ILE A 251 26.02 0.17 -7.25
C ILE A 251 26.96 1.34 -6.96
N TYR A 252 26.41 2.50 -6.61
CA TYR A 252 27.16 3.74 -6.44
C TYR A 252 28.15 3.62 -5.26
N PRO A 253 29.44 3.96 -5.45
CA PRO A 253 30.46 3.74 -4.42
C PRO A 253 30.19 4.48 -3.10
N ARG A 254 29.53 5.64 -3.16
CA ARG A 254 29.24 6.48 -1.99
C ARG A 254 28.03 5.96 -1.22
N LYS A 255 28.27 5.12 -0.21
CA LYS A 255 27.20 4.52 0.63
C LYS A 255 26.33 5.55 1.36
N ASP A 256 26.87 6.72 1.67
CA ASP A 256 26.10 7.83 2.26
C ASP A 256 24.95 8.31 1.36
N TRP A 257 25.09 8.16 0.04
CA TRP A 257 24.05 8.57 -0.90
C TRP A 257 22.77 7.77 -0.69
N GLU A 258 22.89 6.44 -0.54
CA GLU A 258 21.74 5.57 -0.31
C GLU A 258 21.12 5.84 1.07
N GLN A 259 21.94 6.03 2.11
CA GLN A 259 21.43 6.39 3.44
C GLN A 259 20.67 7.73 3.42
N ARG A 260 21.21 8.74 2.72
CA ARG A 260 20.54 10.03 2.50
C ARG A 260 19.22 9.85 1.76
N ARG A 261 19.19 9.08 0.67
CA ARG A 261 17.96 8.78 -0.08
C ARG A 261 16.92 8.12 0.81
N VAL A 262 17.29 7.11 1.58
CA VAL A 262 16.39 6.37 2.49
C VAL A 262 15.82 7.31 3.56
N SER A 263 16.64 8.16 4.15
CA SER A 263 16.21 9.15 5.15
C SER A 263 15.19 10.15 4.57
N LEU A 264 15.49 10.69 3.38
CA LEU A 264 14.59 11.62 2.67
C LEU A 264 13.28 10.95 2.28
N VAL A 265 13.31 9.70 1.80
CA VAL A 265 12.09 8.94 1.46
C VAL A 265 11.26 8.66 2.70
N LYS A 266 11.88 8.28 3.81
CA LYS A 266 11.19 8.08 5.10
C LYS A 266 10.44 9.34 5.51
N GLU A 267 11.11 10.49 5.47
CA GLU A 267 10.51 11.77 5.80
C GLU A 267 9.40 12.17 4.81
N ALA A 268 9.66 12.04 3.51
CA ALA A 268 8.73 12.41 2.45
C ALA A 268 7.42 11.61 2.53
N VAL A 269 7.50 10.29 2.69
CA VAL A 269 6.31 9.43 2.78
C VAL A 269 5.49 9.77 4.03
N CYS A 270 6.14 9.97 5.19
CA CYS A 270 5.45 10.38 6.41
C CYS A 270 4.76 11.75 6.28
N ARG A 271 5.44 12.74 5.69
CA ARG A 271 4.86 14.08 5.45
C ARG A 271 3.71 14.02 4.46
N LEU A 272 3.85 13.22 3.39
CA LEU A 272 2.82 13.09 2.37
C LEU A 272 1.55 12.43 2.90
N THR A 273 1.67 11.36 3.69
CA THR A 273 0.52 10.72 4.33
C THR A 273 -0.22 11.71 5.24
N ARG A 274 0.49 12.48 6.07
CA ARG A 274 -0.12 13.51 6.91
C ARG A 274 -0.78 14.62 6.11
N PHE A 275 -0.13 15.06 5.03
CA PHE A 275 -0.69 16.06 4.11
C PHE A 275 -2.01 15.57 3.50
N ASN A 276 -2.05 14.32 3.03
CA ASN A 276 -3.25 13.70 2.47
C ASN A 276 -4.37 13.52 3.51
N LEU A 277 -4.03 13.43 4.80
CA LEU A 277 -4.97 13.41 5.92
C LEU A 277 -5.40 14.80 6.40
N GLY A 278 -5.01 15.87 5.70
CA GLY A 278 -5.33 17.24 6.08
C GLY A 278 -4.49 17.73 7.27
N MET A 279 -3.21 17.37 7.31
CA MET A 279 -2.28 17.69 8.39
C MET A 279 -2.69 17.10 9.74
N ARG A 280 -3.20 15.87 9.74
CA ARG A 280 -3.63 15.17 10.95
C ARG A 280 -2.78 13.95 11.24
N LYS A 281 -2.63 13.62 12.53
CA LYS A 281 -2.15 12.31 13.01
C LYS A 281 -3.36 11.56 13.53
N THR A 282 -3.89 10.66 12.72
CA THR A 282 -5.14 9.96 13.07
C THR A 282 -4.88 8.91 14.14
N LEU A 283 -5.75 8.83 15.13
CA LEU A 283 -5.88 7.66 15.98
C LEU A 283 -7.07 6.83 15.49
N TYR A 284 -6.95 5.50 15.45
CA TYR A 284 -8.09 4.69 15.07
C TYR A 284 -9.21 4.85 16.11
N ARG A 285 -10.42 5.09 15.63
CA ARG A 285 -11.62 5.17 16.44
C ARG A 285 -12.73 4.40 15.70
N PRO A 286 -13.44 3.48 16.37
CA PRO A 286 -14.63 2.88 15.78
C PRO A 286 -15.61 4.00 15.41
N ARG A 287 -16.23 3.90 14.23
CA ARG A 287 -17.25 4.85 13.77
C ARG A 287 -18.54 4.09 13.58
N ASP A 288 -19.63 4.66 14.08
CA ASP A 288 -20.96 4.07 13.96
C ASP A 288 -21.56 4.42 12.60
N ALA A 289 -22.48 3.57 12.12
CA ALA A 289 -23.19 3.81 10.86
C ALA A 289 -24.01 5.11 10.86
N GLU A 290 -24.43 5.56 12.04
CA GLU A 290 -25.19 6.80 12.25
C GLU A 290 -24.30 8.05 12.26
N HIS A 291 -23.03 7.91 12.65
CA HIS A 291 -22.06 9.00 12.74
C HIS A 291 -20.77 8.65 11.97
N PRO A 292 -20.82 8.60 10.62
CA PRO A 292 -19.68 8.18 9.81
C PRO A 292 -18.50 9.18 9.82
N GLU A 293 -18.76 10.42 10.25
CA GLU A 293 -17.78 11.49 10.38
C GLU A 293 -17.26 11.64 11.80
N LEU A 294 -15.99 12.03 11.92
CA LEU A 294 -15.40 12.36 13.22
C LEU A 294 -15.94 13.68 13.74
N GLU A 295 -16.23 13.73 15.03
CA GLU A 295 -16.55 14.97 15.74
C GLU A 295 -15.48 16.05 15.50
N PRO A 296 -15.87 17.32 15.29
CA PRO A 296 -14.93 18.42 15.01
C PRO A 296 -13.81 18.54 16.05
N ARG A 297 -14.12 18.35 17.34
CA ARG A 297 -13.16 18.41 18.45
C ARG A 297 -12.04 17.38 18.32
N VAL A 298 -12.35 16.19 17.79
CA VAL A 298 -11.34 15.15 17.55
C VAL A 298 -10.40 15.55 16.41
N LYS A 299 -10.94 16.18 15.35
CA LYS A 299 -10.12 16.67 14.24
C LYS A 299 -9.12 17.74 14.71
N GLU A 300 -9.54 18.62 15.61
CA GLU A 300 -8.68 19.65 16.22
C GLU A 300 -7.55 19.03 17.05
N LEU A 301 -7.86 18.07 17.92
CA LEU A 301 -6.86 17.38 18.77
C LEU A 301 -5.81 16.60 17.95
N GLU A 302 -6.18 16.11 16.77
CA GLU A 302 -5.28 15.36 15.88
C GLU A 302 -4.49 16.25 14.91
N THR A 303 -4.72 17.56 14.93
CA THR A 303 -4.07 18.50 13.99
C THR A 303 -2.59 18.67 14.33
N ILE A 304 -1.75 18.59 13.30
CA ILE A 304 -0.30 18.76 13.38
C ILE A 304 0.05 20.13 12.78
N VAL A 305 0.90 20.87 13.48
CA VAL A 305 1.45 22.13 12.95
C VAL A 305 2.30 21.84 11.70
N PRO A 306 1.99 22.46 10.54
CA PRO A 306 2.76 22.26 9.33
C PRO A 306 4.17 22.85 9.45
N ASP A 307 5.17 22.00 9.32
CA ASP A 307 6.57 22.40 9.20
C ASP A 307 6.94 22.65 7.73
N PHE A 308 6.67 23.88 7.27
CA PHE A 308 6.97 24.31 5.90
C PHE A 308 8.48 24.45 5.65
N GLU A 309 9.26 24.82 6.65
CA GLU A 309 10.69 25.03 6.51
C GLU A 309 11.43 23.70 6.31
N GLY A 310 11.16 22.70 7.17
CA GLY A 310 11.68 21.36 7.00
C GLY A 310 11.18 20.71 5.71
N GLY A 311 9.94 20.96 5.31
CA GLY A 311 9.42 20.53 4.01
C GLY A 311 10.22 21.07 2.82
N ARG A 312 10.50 22.37 2.79
CA ARG A 312 11.32 23.00 1.74
C ARG A 312 12.76 22.47 1.74
N LYS A 313 13.36 22.31 2.93
CA LYS A 313 14.70 21.74 3.09
C LYS A 313 14.76 20.32 2.54
N MET A 314 13.80 19.46 2.91
CA MET A 314 13.71 18.08 2.42
C MET A 314 13.58 18.02 0.90
N VAL A 315 12.72 18.85 0.29
CA VAL A 315 12.56 18.90 -1.18
C VAL A 315 13.86 19.34 -1.86
N ARG A 316 14.57 20.31 -1.29
CA ARG A 316 15.88 20.75 -1.82
C ARG A 316 16.90 19.62 -1.76
N GLU A 317 17.05 18.96 -0.61
CA GLU A 317 17.96 17.82 -0.44
C GLU A 317 17.63 16.65 -1.37
N TYR A 318 16.34 16.37 -1.56
CA TYR A 318 15.89 15.34 -2.50
C TYR A 318 16.25 15.70 -3.95
N ARG A 319 16.06 16.95 -4.38
CA ARG A 319 16.48 17.41 -5.71
C ARG A 319 17.99 17.30 -5.90
N LEU A 320 18.79 17.71 -4.92
CA LEU A 320 20.25 17.57 -4.97
C LEU A 320 20.68 16.11 -5.09
N THR A 321 20.03 15.22 -4.33
CA THR A 321 20.28 13.77 -4.38
C THR A 321 19.99 13.19 -5.77
N LEU A 322 18.88 13.61 -6.40
CA LEU A 322 18.53 13.20 -7.76
C LEU A 322 19.45 13.82 -8.83
N LEU A 323 19.89 15.06 -8.64
CA LEU A 323 20.84 15.73 -9.54
C LEU A 323 22.20 15.04 -9.53
N GLU A 324 22.72 14.66 -8.35
CA GLU A 324 23.96 13.89 -8.23
C GLU A 324 23.86 12.57 -9.01
N MET A 325 22.77 11.82 -8.81
CA MET A 325 22.50 10.59 -9.56
C MET A 325 22.45 10.86 -11.08
N GLY A 326 21.71 11.88 -11.51
CA GLY A 326 21.61 12.25 -12.91
C GLY A 326 22.95 12.63 -13.53
N SER A 327 23.77 13.41 -12.83
CA SER A 327 25.09 13.84 -13.31
C SER A 327 26.07 12.67 -13.44
N VAL A 328 26.07 11.76 -12.47
CA VAL A 328 26.94 10.58 -12.50
C VAL A 328 26.56 9.68 -13.67
N THR A 329 25.26 9.42 -13.84
CA THR A 329 24.76 8.58 -14.94
C THR A 329 25.07 9.19 -16.30
N ALA A 330 24.83 10.49 -16.48
CA ALA A 330 25.15 11.18 -17.71
C ALA A 330 26.66 11.13 -18.02
N GLY A 331 27.51 11.32 -17.00
CA GLY A 331 28.96 11.21 -17.12
C GLY A 331 29.41 9.81 -17.56
N VAL A 332 28.90 8.76 -16.94
CA VAL A 332 29.23 7.36 -17.29
C VAL A 332 28.80 7.03 -18.72
N VAL A 333 27.58 7.43 -19.11
CA VAL A 333 27.08 7.21 -20.48
C VAL A 333 27.95 7.95 -21.49
N THR A 334 28.28 9.22 -21.23
CA THR A 334 29.11 10.04 -22.13
C THR A 334 30.49 9.43 -22.33
N LEU A 335 31.16 9.02 -21.24
CA LEU A 335 32.47 8.35 -21.29
C LEU A 335 32.40 7.02 -22.05
N GLY A 336 31.34 6.24 -21.84
CA GLY A 336 31.11 5.00 -22.58
C GLY A 336 30.93 5.23 -24.10
N CYS A 337 30.15 6.24 -24.48
CA CYS A 337 29.98 6.62 -25.88
C CYS A 337 31.29 7.09 -26.53
N VAL A 338 32.08 7.90 -25.82
CA VAL A 338 33.40 8.36 -26.31
C VAL A 338 34.35 7.18 -26.48
N ALA A 339 34.42 6.26 -25.51
CA ALA A 339 35.26 5.07 -25.62
C ALA A 339 34.87 4.18 -26.82
N LEU A 340 33.57 3.95 -27.03
CA LEU A 340 33.08 3.20 -28.19
C LEU A 340 33.39 3.90 -29.52
N TRP A 341 33.29 5.23 -29.56
CA TRP A 341 33.63 5.99 -30.76
C TRP A 341 35.12 5.92 -31.07
N VAL A 342 35.99 6.08 -30.06
CA VAL A 342 37.45 5.94 -30.22
C VAL A 342 37.79 4.55 -30.74
N LEU A 343 37.23 3.49 -30.15
CA LEU A 343 37.44 2.10 -30.58
C LEU A 343 36.91 1.78 -31.99
N ALA A 344 35.89 2.51 -32.47
CA ALA A 344 35.38 2.33 -33.83
C ALA A 344 36.18 3.13 -34.87
N SER A 345 36.95 4.14 -34.43
CA SER A 345 37.70 5.05 -35.30
C SER A 345 39.18 4.72 -35.47
N GLY A 346 39.73 3.87 -34.59
CA GLY A 346 41.10 3.34 -34.67
C GLY A 346 41.09 1.89 -35.09
#